data_AF-A0A496VFS7-F1
#
_entry.id   AF-A0A496VFS7-F1
#
_cell.length_a   1.000
_cell.length_b   1.000
_cell.length_c   1.000
_cell.angle_alpha   90.00
_cell.angle_beta   90.00
_cell.angle_gamma   90.00
#
_symmetry.space_group_name_H-M   'P 1'
#
loop_
_entity.id
_entity.type
_entity.pdbx_description
1 polymer ?
#
loop_
_entity_poly.entity_id
_entity_poly.type
_entity_poly.pdbx_seq_one_letter_code
_entity_poly.pdbx_strand_id
1 'polypeptide(L)'
;MDNEDNNEKTYWHQILGRILEFLLTPVGIIVLTDVKVVNKLPEAYVLLLKTKSKKWTQKQLERLPDGIRDSTTNDVLLEFKATESINKNTFIQTAWYEYSYKRSQEIADDEIQTFLICAKQPQKDNREQYGYTIQVQAGVYKSTHIAYNHITLISLNELPNKLHNAWITCLASKKLKRLKSFQLLKEQGFKQIKKAFKGFLLELWQHISIKGDDDMTLELSPTEIKAIGDMWGVQYYSQEELDKLLNERLRGMRPKDVVNYFKSEQLEEIEAILKQRKQQR
;
A
#
# COMPACT_ATOMS: atom_id res chain seq x y z
N MET A 1 29.01 15.87 19.96
CA MET A 1 27.75 16.34 20.56
C MET A 1 26.88 16.58 19.37
N ASP A 2 26.31 15.49 18.84
CA ASP A 2 25.87 15.43 17.45
C ASP A 2 24.35 15.36 17.48
N ASN A 3 23.75 16.55 17.60
CA ASN A 3 22.33 16.76 17.37
C ASN A 3 22.12 16.88 15.85
N GLU A 4 22.15 15.76 15.13
CA GLU A 4 21.74 15.68 13.73
C GLU A 4 20.90 14.41 13.49
N ASP A 5 19.62 14.47 13.89
CA ASP A 5 18.46 13.92 13.16
C ASP A 5 17.23 14.03 14.07
N ASN A 6 16.75 15.25 14.30
CA ASN A 6 15.48 15.49 15.01
C ASN A 6 14.32 15.82 14.06
N ASN A 7 14.44 15.45 12.78
CA ASN A 7 13.30 15.38 11.87
C ASN A 7 12.82 13.93 11.85
N GLU A 8 11.79 13.64 12.63
CA GLU A 8 11.12 12.33 12.68
C GLU A 8 10.64 11.93 11.27
N LYS A 9 11.47 11.19 10.53
CA LYS A 9 11.08 10.59 9.27
C LYS A 9 10.07 9.50 9.57
N THR A 10 8.85 9.63 9.03
CA THR A 10 7.88 8.54 9.11
C THR A 10 8.40 7.27 8.45
N TYR A 11 8.31 6.18 9.20
CA TYR A 11 8.67 4.83 8.79
C TYR A 11 7.54 4.20 7.98
N TRP A 12 7.37 4.70 6.74
CA TRP A 12 6.30 4.28 5.83
C TRP A 12 6.28 2.77 5.54
N HIS A 13 7.44 2.13 5.55
CA HIS A 13 7.54 0.68 5.40
C HIS A 13 6.91 -0.05 6.59
N GLN A 14 6.99 0.47 7.82
CA GLN A 14 6.30 -0.09 8.99
C GLN A 14 4.79 0.07 8.91
N ILE A 15 4.29 1.20 8.37
CA ILE A 15 2.85 1.38 8.11
C ILE A 15 2.36 0.33 7.11
N LEU A 16 3.05 0.18 5.98
CA LEU A 16 2.73 -0.85 4.99
C LEU A 16 2.84 -2.26 5.59
N GLY A 17 3.89 -2.51 6.37
CA GLY A 17 4.12 -3.77 7.08
C GLY A 17 2.98 -4.13 8.01
N ARG A 18 2.49 -3.17 8.82
CA ARG A 18 1.33 -3.37 9.70
C ARG A 18 0.06 -3.68 8.92
N ILE A 19 -0.22 -2.98 7.83
CA ILE A 19 -1.37 -3.28 6.95
C ILE A 19 -1.30 -4.73 6.48
N LEU A 20 -0.14 -5.13 5.93
CA LEU A 20 0.06 -6.47 5.39
C LEU A 20 0.02 -7.53 6.49
N GLU A 21 0.57 -7.26 7.66
CA GLU A 21 0.55 -8.19 8.80
C GLU A 21 -0.88 -8.50 9.23
N PHE A 22 -1.72 -7.46 9.44
CA PHE A 22 -3.12 -7.65 9.81
C PHE A 22 -3.92 -8.37 8.72
N LEU A 23 -3.60 -8.09 7.46
CA LEU A 23 -4.31 -8.62 6.31
C LEU A 23 -3.95 -10.07 6.01
N LEU A 24 -2.66 -10.42 6.07
CA LEU A 24 -2.10 -11.63 5.48
C LEU A 24 -1.78 -12.72 6.51
N THR A 25 -1.44 -12.36 7.75
CA THR A 25 -1.20 -13.35 8.83
C THR A 25 -2.41 -14.26 9.07
N PRO A 26 -3.68 -13.77 9.07
CA PRO A 26 -4.85 -14.62 9.23
C PRO A 26 -5.05 -15.68 8.12
N VAL A 27 -4.38 -15.50 6.97
CA VAL A 27 -4.41 -16.45 5.84
C VAL A 27 -3.08 -17.19 5.66
N GLY A 28 -2.24 -17.20 6.69
CA GLY A 28 -1.04 -18.04 6.75
C GLY A 28 0.18 -17.50 6.00
N ILE A 29 0.21 -16.21 5.67
CA ILE A 29 1.39 -15.54 5.13
C ILE A 29 2.08 -14.81 6.26
N ILE A 30 3.38 -15.06 6.43
CA ILE A 30 4.20 -14.39 7.44
C ILE A 30 4.67 -13.06 6.86
N VAL A 31 4.53 -11.98 7.63
CA VAL A 31 5.00 -10.63 7.25
C VAL A 31 6.11 -10.23 8.21
N LEU A 32 7.29 -9.92 7.68
CA LEU A 32 8.44 -9.44 8.45
C LEU A 32 8.77 -8.01 8.02
N THR A 33 8.91 -7.11 8.98
CA THR A 33 9.47 -5.75 8.81
C THR A 33 10.90 -5.72 9.32
N ASP A 34 11.68 -4.72 8.91
CA ASP A 34 13.02 -4.44 9.45
C ASP A 34 13.94 -5.67 9.36
N VAL A 35 13.91 -6.33 8.20
CA VAL A 35 14.61 -7.60 7.99
C VAL A 35 16.13 -7.36 8.01
N LYS A 36 16.83 -8.17 8.80
CA LYS A 36 18.30 -8.23 8.77
C LYS A 36 18.75 -8.84 7.45
N VAL A 37 19.17 -8.00 6.52
CA VAL A 37 19.68 -8.44 5.21
C VAL A 37 21.14 -8.90 5.25
N VAL A 38 21.87 -8.59 6.33
CA VAL A 38 23.21 -9.14 6.61
C VAL A 38 23.43 -9.26 8.13
N ASN A 39 24.43 -10.05 8.53
CA ASN A 39 24.71 -10.37 9.93
C ASN A 39 25.24 -9.20 10.79
N LYS A 40 25.73 -8.09 10.19
CA LYS A 40 26.43 -6.99 10.91
C LYS A 40 26.16 -5.55 10.38
N LEU A 41 25.06 -5.29 9.66
CA LEU A 41 24.71 -3.93 9.19
C LEU A 41 23.29 -3.55 9.66
N PRO A 42 22.91 -2.26 9.57
CA PRO A 42 21.57 -1.80 9.90
C PRO A 42 20.47 -2.63 9.24
N GLU A 43 19.36 -2.79 9.96
CA GLU A 43 18.12 -3.40 9.47
C GLU A 43 17.68 -2.69 8.18
N ALA A 44 17.31 -3.47 7.17
CA ALA A 44 16.79 -2.88 5.94
C ALA A 44 15.32 -2.54 6.15
N TYR A 45 14.91 -1.35 5.70
CA TYR A 45 13.51 -0.89 5.70
C TYR A 45 12.67 -1.60 4.63
N VAL A 46 12.80 -2.92 4.52
CA VAL A 46 12.11 -3.80 3.58
C VAL A 46 11.05 -4.63 4.29
N LEU A 47 10.08 -5.08 3.51
CA LEU A 47 9.10 -6.06 3.96
C LEU A 47 9.35 -7.39 3.27
N LEU A 48 9.19 -8.47 4.02
CA LEU A 48 9.26 -9.80 3.47
C LEU A 48 7.97 -10.55 3.75
N LEU A 49 7.36 -11.09 2.69
CA LEU A 49 6.25 -12.01 2.79
C LEU A 49 6.78 -13.43 2.58
N LYS A 50 6.54 -14.32 3.55
CA LYS A 50 6.86 -15.75 3.41
C LYS A 50 5.62 -16.59 3.35
N THR A 51 5.60 -17.53 2.42
CA THR A 51 4.58 -18.58 2.32
C THR A 51 5.21 -19.96 2.35
N LYS A 52 4.45 -20.94 2.87
CA LYS A 52 4.84 -22.35 2.86
C LYS A 52 4.51 -23.05 1.54
N SER A 53 3.77 -22.38 0.64
CA SER A 53 3.27 -22.92 -0.62
C SER A 53 3.62 -22.00 -1.78
N LYS A 54 4.14 -22.57 -2.87
CA LYS A 54 4.43 -21.88 -4.14
C LYS A 54 3.18 -21.36 -4.87
N LYS A 55 1.99 -21.77 -4.43
CA LYS A 55 0.70 -21.32 -4.96
C LYS A 55 -0.10 -20.62 -3.88
N TRP A 56 -0.60 -19.44 -4.21
CA TRP A 56 -1.56 -18.73 -3.38
C TRP A 56 -2.89 -19.47 -3.32
N THR A 57 -3.44 -19.57 -2.13
CA THR A 57 -4.84 -19.99 -1.93
C THR A 57 -5.79 -18.88 -2.39
N GLN A 58 -7.04 -19.23 -2.67
CA GLN A 58 -8.06 -18.25 -3.06
C GLN A 58 -8.20 -17.10 -2.03
N LYS A 59 -8.17 -17.43 -0.73
CA LYS A 59 -8.24 -16.43 0.35
C LYS A 59 -7.03 -15.48 0.36
N GLN A 60 -5.85 -15.96 -0.03
CA GLN A 60 -4.64 -15.14 -0.16
C GLN A 60 -4.73 -14.26 -1.41
N LEU A 61 -5.17 -14.81 -2.54
CA LEU A 61 -5.39 -14.06 -3.78
C LEU A 61 -6.38 -12.89 -3.62
N GLU A 62 -7.43 -13.04 -2.81
CA GLU A 62 -8.39 -11.97 -2.49
C GLU A 62 -7.80 -10.82 -1.66
N ARG A 63 -6.63 -11.02 -1.07
CA ARG A 63 -5.98 -10.06 -0.15
C ARG A 63 -4.69 -9.49 -0.71
N LEU A 64 -4.01 -10.24 -1.57
CA LEU A 64 -2.77 -9.81 -2.20
C LEU A 64 -3.07 -8.81 -3.33
N PRO A 65 -2.32 -7.69 -3.40
CA PRO A 65 -2.47 -6.71 -4.46
C PRO A 65 -1.99 -7.29 -5.81
N ASP A 66 -2.44 -6.69 -6.90
CA ASP A 66 -1.99 -7.03 -8.25
C ASP A 66 -0.45 -6.90 -8.37
N GLY A 67 0.15 -7.75 -9.20
CA GLY A 67 1.60 -7.92 -9.26
C GLY A 67 2.11 -8.91 -8.22
N ILE A 68 1.82 -8.69 -6.92
CA ILE A 68 2.25 -9.62 -5.85
C ILE A 68 1.47 -10.93 -5.93
N ARG A 69 0.15 -10.85 -6.11
CA ARG A 69 -0.73 -12.04 -6.23
C ARG A 69 -0.43 -12.91 -7.45
N ASP A 70 0.34 -12.40 -8.41
CA ASP A 70 0.75 -13.11 -9.62
C ASP A 70 2.09 -13.83 -9.43
N SER A 71 2.76 -13.59 -8.30
CA SER A 71 4.00 -14.28 -7.92
C SER A 71 3.76 -15.76 -7.65
N THR A 72 4.77 -16.57 -7.95
CA THR A 72 4.79 -18.02 -7.65
C THR A 72 5.93 -18.40 -6.71
N THR A 73 6.58 -17.42 -6.08
CA THR A 73 7.73 -17.63 -5.20
C THR A 73 7.29 -17.75 -3.74
N ASN A 74 8.14 -18.36 -2.91
CA ASN A 74 7.85 -18.52 -1.49
C ASN A 74 8.19 -17.25 -0.69
N ASP A 75 9.21 -16.54 -1.15
CA ASP A 75 9.67 -15.29 -0.56
C ASP A 75 9.33 -14.14 -1.51
N VAL A 76 8.74 -13.08 -0.96
CA VAL A 76 8.44 -11.84 -1.69
C VAL A 76 9.05 -10.67 -0.92
N LEU A 77 10.01 -9.99 -1.54
CA LEU A 77 10.68 -8.82 -0.96
C LEU A 77 10.03 -7.54 -1.50
N LEU A 78 9.66 -6.63 -0.60
CA LEU A 78 9.06 -5.35 -0.95
C LEU A 78 9.95 -4.20 -0.46
N GLU A 79 10.32 -3.32 -1.38
CA GLU A 79 10.84 -1.99 -1.09
C GLU A 79 9.71 -0.97 -1.30
N PHE A 80 9.47 -0.08 -0.33
CA PHE A 80 8.40 0.91 -0.43
C PHE A 80 8.93 2.35 -0.45
N LYS A 81 8.67 3.05 -1.56
CA LYS A 81 8.98 4.47 -1.74
C LYS A 81 7.71 5.32 -1.58
N ALA A 82 7.55 5.88 -0.39
CA ALA A 82 6.39 6.73 -0.09
C ALA A 82 6.59 8.20 -0.51
N THR A 83 7.77 8.76 -0.21
CA THR A 83 8.02 10.21 -0.33
C THR A 83 8.77 10.60 -1.61
N GLU A 84 9.40 9.64 -2.29
CA GLU A 84 10.13 9.82 -3.54
C GLU A 84 9.52 9.02 -4.69
N SER A 85 9.78 9.47 -5.93
CA SER A 85 9.53 8.67 -7.13
C SER A 85 10.77 7.83 -7.46
N ILE A 86 10.67 6.95 -8.47
CA ILE A 86 11.79 6.11 -8.89
C ILE A 86 12.97 6.95 -9.37
N ASN A 87 14.17 6.52 -8.99
CA ASN A 87 15.44 7.05 -9.48
C ASN A 87 16.50 5.93 -9.48
N LYS A 88 17.71 6.24 -9.96
CA LYS A 88 18.83 5.28 -10.01
C LYS A 88 19.11 4.62 -8.65
N ASN A 89 19.12 5.41 -7.58
CA ASN A 89 19.44 4.91 -6.23
C ASN A 89 18.36 3.98 -5.72
N THR A 90 17.09 4.22 -6.06
CA THR A 90 16.00 3.31 -5.74
C THR A 90 16.29 1.89 -6.22
N PHE A 91 16.68 1.72 -7.48
CA PHE A 91 16.95 0.38 -8.03
C PHE A 91 18.22 -0.26 -7.47
N ILE A 92 19.28 0.54 -7.27
CA ILE A 92 20.52 0.04 -6.65
C ILE A 92 20.24 -0.49 -5.25
N GLN A 93 19.48 0.27 -4.45
CA GLN A 93 19.10 -0.11 -3.11
C GLN A 93 18.24 -1.37 -3.09
N THR A 94 17.21 -1.45 -3.93
CA THR A 94 16.34 -2.64 -4.03
C THR A 94 17.13 -3.88 -4.45
N ALA A 95 17.98 -3.79 -5.48
CA ALA A 95 18.82 -4.90 -5.94
C ALA A 95 19.83 -5.33 -4.87
N TRP A 96 20.39 -4.37 -4.11
CA TRP A 96 21.30 -4.66 -3.01
C TRP A 96 20.60 -5.42 -1.88
N TYR A 97 19.36 -5.04 -1.52
CA TYR A 97 18.57 -5.76 -0.52
C TYR A 97 18.28 -7.19 -0.94
N GLU A 98 17.86 -7.41 -2.19
CA GLU A 98 17.63 -8.75 -2.71
C GLU A 98 18.91 -9.58 -2.68
N TYR A 99 20.01 -9.07 -3.24
CA TYR A 99 21.29 -9.77 -3.28
C TYR A 99 21.76 -10.17 -1.87
N SER A 100 21.69 -9.23 -0.93
CA SER A 100 22.12 -9.45 0.45
C SER A 100 21.23 -10.48 1.16
N TYR A 101 19.91 -10.35 1.03
CA TYR A 101 18.96 -11.30 1.60
C TYR A 101 19.19 -12.71 1.06
N LYS A 102 19.29 -12.87 -0.27
CA LYS A 102 19.55 -14.18 -0.90
C LYS A 102 20.80 -14.85 -0.33
N ARG A 103 21.88 -14.09 -0.22
CA ARG A 103 23.15 -14.59 0.31
C ARG A 103 23.08 -14.95 1.79
N SER A 104 22.33 -14.19 2.59
CA SER A 104 22.19 -14.43 4.03
C SER A 104 21.33 -15.66 4.35
N GLN A 105 20.35 -15.96 3.49
CA GLN A 105 19.38 -17.05 3.70
C GLN A 105 19.66 -18.27 2.83
N GLU A 106 20.71 -18.23 1.99
CA GLU A 106 21.10 -19.30 1.07
C GLU A 106 19.96 -19.73 0.12
N ILE A 107 19.12 -18.77 -0.31
CA ILE A 107 17.98 -19.03 -1.23
C ILE A 107 18.37 -18.79 -2.69
N ALA A 108 17.74 -19.55 -3.60
CA ALA A 108 17.99 -19.44 -5.04
C ALA A 108 17.24 -18.26 -5.70
N ASP A 109 17.68 -17.90 -6.90
CA ASP A 109 17.09 -16.77 -7.67
C ASP A 109 15.61 -16.97 -8.00
N ASP A 110 15.14 -18.21 -8.16
CA ASP A 110 13.75 -18.54 -8.47
C ASP A 110 12.86 -18.70 -7.22
N GLU A 111 13.43 -18.58 -6.02
CA GLU A 111 12.71 -18.71 -4.76
C GLU A 111 12.24 -17.38 -4.17
N ILE A 112 12.69 -16.25 -4.76
CA ILE A 112 12.34 -14.90 -4.35
C ILE A 112 11.84 -14.07 -5.53
N GLN A 113 10.86 -13.21 -5.27
CA GLN A 113 10.48 -12.16 -6.20
C GLN A 113 10.49 -10.80 -5.52
N THR A 114 11.16 -9.85 -6.15
CA THR A 114 11.32 -8.51 -5.60
C THR A 114 10.35 -7.53 -6.25
N PHE A 115 9.75 -6.68 -5.43
CA PHE A 115 8.86 -5.62 -5.83
C PHE A 115 9.32 -4.27 -5.28
N LEU A 116 9.33 -3.28 -6.15
CA LEU A 116 9.46 -1.87 -5.78
C LEU A 116 8.09 -1.23 -5.84
N ILE A 117 7.56 -0.78 -4.71
CA ILE A 117 6.25 -0.15 -4.60
C ILE A 117 6.43 1.36 -4.46
N CYS A 118 5.74 2.14 -5.29
CA CYS A 118 5.82 3.60 -5.26
C CYS A 118 4.45 4.22 -4.93
N ALA A 119 4.41 5.04 -3.88
CA ALA A 119 3.25 5.87 -3.58
C ALA A 119 3.14 7.03 -4.56
N LYS A 120 4.27 7.68 -4.91
CA LYS A 120 4.33 8.70 -5.96
C LYS A 120 4.34 8.03 -7.33
N GLN A 121 3.44 8.47 -8.21
CA GLN A 121 3.34 7.90 -9.55
C GLN A 121 4.64 8.18 -10.33
N PRO A 122 5.34 7.14 -10.83
CA PRO A 122 6.45 7.35 -11.74
C PRO A 122 5.97 8.02 -13.03
N GLN A 123 6.62 9.11 -13.43
CA GLN A 123 6.39 9.71 -14.74
C GLN A 123 6.74 8.70 -15.84
N LYS A 124 5.98 8.73 -16.94
CA LYS A 124 6.13 7.78 -18.06
C LYS A 124 7.57 7.74 -18.57
N ASP A 125 8.12 8.90 -18.94
CA ASP A 125 9.47 9.02 -19.49
C ASP A 125 10.53 8.54 -18.49
N ASN A 126 10.37 8.91 -17.21
CA ASN A 126 11.25 8.47 -16.12
C ASN A 126 11.21 6.94 -15.92
N ARG A 127 10.06 6.29 -16.12
CA ARG A 127 9.92 4.84 -16.01
C ARG A 127 10.50 4.13 -17.24
N GLU A 128 10.22 4.65 -18.43
CA GLU A 128 10.65 4.05 -19.70
C GLU A 128 12.17 4.10 -19.90
N GLN A 129 12.87 5.12 -19.38
CA GLN A 129 14.35 5.12 -19.40
C GLN A 129 15.00 3.96 -18.61
N TYR A 130 14.27 3.37 -17.65
CA TYR A 130 14.72 2.18 -16.92
C TYR A 130 14.14 0.88 -17.51
N GLY A 131 13.57 0.94 -18.72
CA GLY A 131 13.03 -0.21 -19.46
C GLY A 131 11.68 -0.71 -18.95
N TYR A 132 11.04 -0.01 -18.01
CA TYR A 132 9.80 -0.47 -17.39
C TYR A 132 8.57 -0.20 -18.26
N THR A 133 7.94 -1.28 -18.71
CA THR A 133 6.71 -1.26 -19.51
C THR A 133 5.59 -2.01 -18.79
N ILE A 134 4.34 -1.74 -19.18
CA ILE A 134 3.17 -2.43 -18.58
C ILE A 134 3.26 -3.91 -18.94
N GLN A 135 3.12 -4.79 -17.94
CA GLN A 135 3.16 -6.24 -18.17
C GLN A 135 1.78 -6.78 -18.56
N VAL A 136 0.81 -6.64 -17.65
CA VAL A 136 -0.53 -7.21 -17.79
C VAL A 136 -1.60 -6.14 -17.60
N GLN A 137 -1.36 -5.22 -16.68
CA GLN A 137 -2.34 -4.22 -16.26
C GLN A 137 -1.68 -2.96 -15.73
N ALA A 138 -2.47 -1.88 -15.71
CA ALA A 138 -2.03 -0.59 -15.20
C ALA A 138 -1.48 -0.69 -13.77
N GLY A 139 -0.37 0.01 -13.53
CA GLY A 139 0.29 0.05 -12.24
C GLY A 139 1.22 -1.13 -11.93
N VAL A 140 1.33 -2.14 -12.80
CA VAL A 140 2.32 -3.24 -12.65
C VAL A 140 3.24 -3.26 -13.86
N TYR A 141 4.53 -3.05 -13.61
CA TYR A 141 5.54 -2.87 -14.65
C TYR A 141 6.72 -3.81 -14.49
N LYS A 142 7.27 -4.26 -15.61
CA LYS A 142 8.50 -5.05 -15.69
C LYS A 142 9.52 -4.36 -16.57
N SER A 143 10.78 -4.41 -16.15
CA SER A 143 11.88 -3.89 -16.95
C SER A 143 12.33 -4.89 -18.01
N THR A 144 12.65 -4.40 -19.19
CA THR A 144 13.37 -5.17 -20.23
C THR A 144 14.89 -5.13 -20.04
N HIS A 145 15.41 -4.27 -19.15
CA HIS A 145 16.83 -4.16 -18.87
C HIS A 145 17.28 -5.27 -17.94
N ILE A 146 18.37 -5.98 -18.29
CA ILE A 146 18.89 -7.11 -17.50
C ILE A 146 19.22 -6.73 -16.05
N ALA A 147 19.65 -5.48 -15.83
CA ALA A 147 19.98 -4.99 -14.50
C ALA A 147 18.75 -4.81 -13.58
N TYR A 148 17.52 -4.78 -14.13
CA TYR A 148 16.31 -4.44 -13.39
C TYR A 148 15.13 -5.40 -13.63
N ASN A 149 15.23 -6.34 -14.57
CA ASN A 149 14.13 -7.24 -14.93
C ASN A 149 13.66 -8.18 -13.79
N HIS A 150 14.52 -8.40 -12.79
CA HIS A 150 14.23 -9.14 -11.57
C HIS A 150 13.35 -8.34 -10.59
N ILE A 151 13.29 -7.01 -10.71
CA ILE A 151 12.45 -6.13 -9.88
C ILE A 151 11.14 -5.84 -10.64
N THR A 152 10.01 -6.08 -9.98
CA THR A 152 8.69 -5.67 -10.47
C THR A 152 8.33 -4.32 -9.87
N LEU A 153 8.01 -3.33 -10.70
CA LEU A 153 7.59 -2.01 -10.23
C LEU A 153 6.07 -1.95 -10.09
N ILE A 154 5.59 -1.53 -8.92
CA ILE A 154 4.17 -1.29 -8.62
C ILE A 154 3.96 0.20 -8.34
N SER A 155 3.08 0.83 -9.12
CA SER A 155 2.65 2.22 -8.92
C SER A 155 1.26 2.27 -8.29
N LEU A 156 1.18 2.67 -7.03
CA LEU A 156 -0.07 2.65 -6.26
C LEU A 156 -1.17 3.53 -6.89
N ASN A 157 -0.79 4.65 -7.52
CA ASN A 157 -1.72 5.56 -8.18
C ASN A 157 -2.40 4.94 -9.42
N GLU A 158 -1.73 3.98 -10.06
CA GLU A 158 -2.14 3.43 -11.36
C GLU A 158 -2.81 2.06 -11.25
N LEU A 159 -2.69 1.37 -10.11
CA LEU A 159 -3.37 0.10 -9.87
C LEU A 159 -4.90 0.22 -10.06
N PRO A 160 -5.63 -0.81 -10.49
CA PRO A 160 -7.08 -0.77 -10.59
C PRO A 160 -7.78 -0.54 -9.23
N ASN A 161 -8.97 0.09 -9.24
CA ASN A 161 -9.81 0.27 -8.05
C ASN A 161 -10.54 -1.04 -7.69
N LYS A 162 -9.78 -2.04 -7.25
CA LYS A 162 -10.29 -3.34 -6.78
C LYS A 162 -9.97 -3.52 -5.30
N LEU A 163 -10.79 -4.31 -4.59
CA LEU A 163 -10.69 -4.45 -3.14
C LEU A 163 -9.31 -4.96 -2.69
N HIS A 164 -8.74 -5.93 -3.38
CA HIS A 164 -7.42 -6.49 -3.05
C HIS A 164 -6.27 -5.48 -3.24
N ASN A 165 -6.44 -4.46 -4.09
CA ASN A 165 -5.47 -3.36 -4.22
C ASN A 165 -5.69 -2.28 -3.15
N ALA A 166 -6.94 -2.08 -2.73
CA ALA A 166 -7.35 -0.99 -1.84
C ALA A 166 -6.55 -0.96 -0.52
N TRP A 167 -6.13 -2.13 -0.04
CA TRP A 167 -5.30 -2.27 1.16
C TRP A 167 -3.98 -1.52 1.08
N ILE A 168 -3.34 -1.47 -0.09
CA ILE A 168 -2.07 -0.75 -0.28
C ILE A 168 -2.27 0.59 -0.98
N THR A 169 -3.28 0.74 -1.84
CA THR A 169 -3.52 2.01 -2.55
C THR A 169 -4.11 3.10 -1.65
N CYS A 170 -4.52 2.76 -0.42
CA CYS A 170 -4.77 3.76 0.63
C CYS A 170 -3.49 4.51 1.04
N LEU A 171 -2.29 4.04 0.66
CA LEU A 171 -1.01 4.73 0.82
C LEU A 171 -0.58 5.49 -0.45
N ALA A 172 -1.42 5.56 -1.48
CA ALA A 172 -1.08 6.25 -2.72
C ALA A 172 -0.95 7.76 -2.50
N SER A 173 -0.04 8.40 -3.25
CA SER A 173 0.25 9.83 -3.09
C SER A 173 -0.88 10.74 -3.59
N LYS A 174 -1.64 10.29 -4.59
CA LYS A 174 -2.77 11.07 -5.10
C LYS A 174 -3.95 10.96 -4.14
N LYS A 175 -4.40 12.10 -3.64
CA LYS A 175 -5.48 12.22 -2.65
C LYS A 175 -6.73 11.48 -3.10
N LEU A 176 -7.11 11.66 -4.36
CA LEU A 176 -8.27 10.97 -4.94
C LEU A 176 -8.12 9.44 -4.87
N LYS A 177 -6.98 8.91 -5.31
CA LYS A 177 -6.72 7.47 -5.29
C LYS A 177 -6.85 6.90 -3.88
N ARG A 178 -6.25 7.60 -2.92
CA ARG A 178 -6.26 7.26 -1.50
C ARG A 178 -7.69 7.27 -0.93
N LEU A 179 -8.47 8.32 -1.16
CA LEU A 179 -9.85 8.43 -0.68
C LEU A 179 -10.75 7.34 -1.26
N LYS A 180 -10.65 7.06 -2.57
CA LYS A 180 -11.39 5.94 -3.21
C LYS A 180 -11.03 4.60 -2.58
N SER A 181 -9.77 4.40 -2.22
CA SER A 181 -9.32 3.17 -1.57
C SER A 181 -9.94 3.04 -0.18
N PHE A 182 -9.91 4.10 0.65
CA PHE A 182 -10.55 4.06 1.98
C PHE A 182 -12.06 3.86 1.90
N GLN A 183 -12.74 4.46 0.92
CA GLN A 183 -14.16 4.23 0.71
C GLN A 183 -14.45 2.76 0.37
N LEU A 184 -13.69 2.18 -0.55
CA LEU A 184 -13.83 0.77 -0.93
C LEU A 184 -13.56 -0.17 0.26
N LEU A 185 -12.55 0.15 1.09
CA LEU A 185 -12.29 -0.56 2.33
C LEU A 185 -13.45 -0.44 3.31
N LYS A 186 -14.06 0.74 3.49
CA LYS A 186 -15.22 0.92 4.36
C LYS A 186 -16.41 0.07 3.89
N GLU A 187 -16.75 0.14 2.62
CA GLU A 187 -17.95 -0.50 2.06
C GLU A 187 -17.85 -2.04 2.03
N GLN A 188 -16.66 -2.55 1.75
CA GLN A 188 -16.43 -3.97 1.44
C GLN A 188 -15.36 -4.61 2.34
N GLY A 189 -14.19 -3.97 2.48
CA GLY A 189 -13.04 -4.54 3.20
C GLY A 189 -13.24 -4.70 4.70
N PHE A 190 -13.92 -3.77 5.36
CA PHE A 190 -14.09 -3.73 6.81
C PHE A 190 -14.88 -4.94 7.34
N LYS A 191 -15.69 -5.58 6.49
CA LYS A 191 -16.41 -6.82 6.82
C LYS A 191 -15.47 -8.02 6.97
N GLN A 192 -14.26 -7.94 6.40
CA GLN A 192 -13.32 -9.06 6.30
C GLN A 192 -12.19 -9.00 7.35
N ILE A 193 -12.16 -7.97 8.19
CA ILE A 193 -11.06 -7.68 9.10
C ILE A 193 -11.52 -7.51 10.54
N LYS A 194 -10.60 -7.80 11.47
CA LYS A 194 -10.84 -7.69 12.92
C LYS A 194 -10.98 -6.22 13.35
N LYS A 195 -11.63 -6.02 14.51
CA LYS A 195 -11.87 -4.68 15.10
C LYS A 195 -10.59 -3.84 15.22
N ALA A 196 -9.49 -4.45 15.69
CA ALA A 196 -8.19 -3.79 15.83
C ALA A 196 -7.67 -3.21 14.50
N PHE A 197 -7.77 -3.99 13.42
CA PHE A 197 -7.33 -3.52 12.10
C PHE A 197 -8.21 -2.38 11.55
N LYS A 198 -9.53 -2.39 11.84
CA LYS A 198 -10.40 -1.26 11.50
C LYS A 198 -9.95 0.02 12.20
N GLY A 199 -9.67 -0.05 13.51
CA GLY A 199 -9.17 1.08 14.30
C GLY A 199 -7.89 1.64 13.70
N PHE A 200 -6.92 0.77 13.42
CA PHE A 200 -5.67 1.14 12.75
C PHE A 200 -5.90 1.89 11.42
N LEU A 201 -6.74 1.36 10.53
CA LEU A 201 -7.00 1.99 9.23
C LEU A 201 -7.71 3.34 9.36
N LEU A 202 -8.56 3.49 10.38
CA LEU A 202 -9.26 4.74 10.63
C LEU A 202 -8.30 5.80 11.13
N GLU A 203 -7.48 5.50 12.12
CA GLU A 203 -6.42 6.39 12.61
C GLU A 203 -5.44 6.75 11.47
N LEU A 204 -4.99 5.77 10.68
CA LEU A 204 -4.14 6.05 9.52
C LEU A 204 -4.80 7.04 8.56
N TRP A 205 -6.06 6.79 8.20
CA TRP A 205 -6.82 7.71 7.36
C TRP A 205 -6.95 9.09 7.99
N GLN A 206 -7.01 9.15 9.32
CA GLN A 206 -7.08 10.40 10.04
C GLN A 206 -5.87 11.31 9.77
N HIS A 207 -4.68 10.71 9.69
CA HIS A 207 -3.44 11.43 9.42
C HIS A 207 -3.27 11.78 7.93
N ILE A 208 -3.66 10.89 7.02
CA ILE A 208 -3.31 11.04 5.59
C ILE A 208 -4.42 11.64 4.72
N SER A 209 -5.66 11.76 5.20
CA SER A 209 -6.78 12.31 4.41
C SER A 209 -6.68 13.82 4.15
N ILE A 210 -6.07 14.56 5.05
CA ILE A 210 -5.88 16.02 4.93
C ILE A 210 -4.78 16.38 3.95
N LYS A 211 -3.86 15.44 3.69
CA LYS A 211 -2.68 15.64 2.86
C LYS A 211 -3.06 15.88 1.39
N GLY A 212 -2.31 16.77 0.74
CA GLY A 212 -2.44 17.05 -0.69
C GLY A 212 -1.96 15.89 -1.57
N ASP A 213 -1.94 16.13 -2.88
CA ASP A 213 -1.25 15.23 -3.80
C ASP A 213 0.26 15.31 -3.56
N ASP A 214 0.93 14.15 -3.55
CA ASP A 214 2.39 14.03 -3.40
C ASP A 214 2.98 14.52 -2.06
N ASP A 215 2.14 15.06 -1.17
CA ASP A 215 2.43 15.27 0.23
C ASP A 215 2.24 13.96 1.02
N MET A 216 3.35 13.26 1.23
CA MET A 216 3.44 12.04 2.04
C MET A 216 4.26 12.31 3.31
N THR A 217 4.27 13.55 3.79
CA THR A 217 4.90 13.89 5.06
C THR A 217 4.03 13.44 6.21
N LEU A 218 4.62 12.73 7.16
CA LEU A 218 4.02 12.34 8.42
C LEU A 218 5.11 12.45 9.48
N GLU A 219 4.72 12.75 10.70
CA GLU A 219 5.58 12.77 11.90
C GLU A 219 4.99 11.70 12.81
N LEU A 220 5.40 10.44 12.58
CA LEU A 220 5.00 9.28 13.35
C LEU A 220 6.25 8.42 13.62
N SER A 221 6.58 8.25 14.89
CA SER A 221 7.63 7.34 15.37
C SER A 221 7.22 5.87 15.21
N PRO A 222 8.16 4.90 15.22
CA PRO A 222 7.84 3.47 15.20
C PRO A 222 6.96 3.03 16.36
N THR A 223 7.18 3.63 17.53
CA THR A 223 6.37 3.41 18.73
C THR A 223 4.94 3.88 18.54
N GLU A 224 4.74 5.05 17.94
CA GLU A 224 3.41 5.54 17.60
C GLU A 224 2.77 4.65 16.54
N ILE A 225 3.47 4.28 15.46
CA ILE A 225 2.93 3.37 14.43
C ILE A 225 2.50 2.03 15.03
N LYS A 226 3.28 1.46 15.95
CA LYS A 226 2.93 0.23 16.66
C LYS A 226 1.72 0.44 17.58
N ALA A 227 1.64 1.61 18.19
CA ALA A 227 0.55 2.01 19.08
C ALA A 227 -0.74 2.42 18.34
N ILE A 228 -0.68 2.74 17.03
CA ILE A 228 -1.86 3.00 16.21
C ILE A 228 -2.77 1.77 16.25
N GLY A 229 -4.00 1.94 16.71
CA GLY A 229 -4.95 0.85 16.96
C GLY A 229 -4.80 0.08 18.28
N ASP A 230 -3.66 0.21 19.00
CA ASP A 230 -3.44 -0.35 20.35
C ASP A 230 -3.74 0.68 21.46
N MET A 231 -3.35 1.96 21.28
CA MET A 231 -3.57 3.04 22.26
C MET A 231 -5.02 3.52 22.32
N TRP A 232 -5.71 3.53 21.19
CA TRP A 232 -7.13 3.88 21.12
C TRP A 232 -7.92 2.58 21.07
N GLY A 233 -7.81 1.84 22.16
CA GLY A 233 -8.50 0.59 22.37
C GLY A 233 -9.90 0.70 21.78
N VAL A 234 -10.18 -0.16 20.81
CA VAL A 234 -11.44 -0.21 20.08
C VAL A 234 -12.64 -0.46 21.01
N GLN A 235 -12.42 -0.55 22.31
CA GLN A 235 -13.40 -0.49 23.39
C GLN A 235 -14.13 0.87 23.47
N TYR A 236 -13.56 1.97 22.93
CA TYR A 236 -14.16 3.31 23.01
C TYR A 236 -15.01 3.73 21.81
N TYR A 237 -15.09 2.91 20.75
CA TYR A 237 -15.92 3.22 19.58
C TYR A 237 -16.82 2.04 19.22
N SER A 238 -18.13 2.30 19.26
CA SER A 238 -19.16 1.51 18.60
C SER A 238 -18.99 1.59 17.08
N GLN A 239 -19.55 0.62 16.36
CA GLN A 239 -19.52 0.61 14.89
C GLN A 239 -20.18 1.88 14.32
N GLU A 240 -21.23 2.41 14.98
CA GLU A 240 -21.87 3.67 14.61
C GLU A 240 -20.94 4.90 14.79
N GLU A 241 -20.14 4.95 15.85
CA GLU A 241 -19.20 6.06 16.07
C GLU A 241 -18.05 6.03 15.06
N LEU A 242 -17.58 4.84 14.67
CA LEU A 242 -16.60 4.70 13.58
C LEU A 242 -17.20 5.18 12.25
N ASP A 243 -18.43 4.77 11.95
CA ASP A 243 -19.14 5.20 10.75
C ASP A 243 -19.43 6.70 10.74
N LYS A 244 -19.72 7.29 11.91
CA LYS A 244 -19.90 8.73 12.11
C LYS A 244 -18.59 9.50 11.90
N LEU A 245 -17.47 9.08 12.49
CA LEU A 245 -16.14 9.69 12.27
C LEU A 245 -15.74 9.67 10.80
N LEU A 246 -16.03 8.57 10.09
CA LEU A 246 -15.87 8.47 8.65
C LEU A 246 -16.77 9.45 7.89
N ASN A 247 -18.04 9.53 8.26
CA ASN A 247 -18.98 10.42 7.58
C ASN A 247 -18.69 11.91 7.90
N GLU A 248 -18.23 12.23 9.11
CA GLU A 248 -17.90 13.60 9.54
C GLU A 248 -16.66 14.15 8.84
N ARG A 249 -15.67 13.33 8.52
CA ARG A 249 -14.52 13.77 7.68
C ARG A 249 -14.88 14.03 6.22
N LEU A 250 -15.94 13.39 5.73
CA LEU A 250 -16.55 13.71 4.42
C LEU A 250 -17.52 14.90 4.52
N ARG A 251 -17.95 15.26 5.73
CA ARG A 251 -18.89 16.34 6.01
C ARG A 251 -18.19 17.68 5.88
N GLY A 252 -18.74 18.55 5.04
CA GLY A 252 -18.12 19.84 4.69
C GLY A 252 -17.35 19.83 3.37
N MET A 253 -17.15 18.67 2.75
CA MET A 253 -16.79 18.63 1.32
C MET A 253 -18.01 19.09 0.52
N ARG A 254 -17.84 20.11 -0.34
CA ARG A 254 -18.95 20.57 -1.16
C ARG A 254 -19.26 19.50 -2.21
N PRO A 255 -20.53 19.31 -2.61
CA PRO A 255 -20.88 18.31 -3.63
C PRO A 255 -20.04 18.38 -4.90
N LYS A 256 -19.66 19.59 -5.35
CA LYS A 256 -18.74 19.80 -6.48
C LYS A 256 -17.32 19.25 -6.25
N ASP A 257 -16.81 19.35 -5.02
CA ASP A 257 -15.49 18.84 -4.66
C ASP A 257 -15.53 17.30 -4.63
N VAL A 258 -16.68 16.71 -4.32
CA VAL A 258 -16.94 15.25 -4.35
C VAL A 258 -17.12 14.74 -5.78
N VAL A 259 -17.84 15.48 -6.64
CA VAL A 259 -18.09 15.14 -8.06
C VAL A 259 -16.79 15.12 -8.87
N ASN A 260 -15.85 16.02 -8.58
CA ASN A 260 -14.53 16.05 -9.22
C ASN A 260 -13.64 14.83 -8.93
N TYR A 261 -14.04 13.99 -7.97
CA TYR A 261 -13.36 12.73 -7.66
C TYR A 261 -13.83 11.57 -8.57
N PHE A 262 -14.93 11.72 -9.31
CA PHE A 262 -15.44 10.66 -10.18
C PHE A 262 -15.07 10.96 -11.65
N LYS A 263 -14.72 9.91 -12.41
CA LYS A 263 -14.55 10.05 -13.86
C LYS A 263 -15.92 10.26 -14.52
N SER A 264 -15.94 10.83 -15.72
CA SER A 264 -17.16 11.11 -16.50
C SER A 264 -18.10 9.89 -16.58
N GLU A 265 -17.55 8.72 -16.87
CA GLU A 265 -18.27 7.44 -16.95
C GLU A 265 -18.95 7.06 -15.62
N GLN A 266 -18.30 7.35 -14.49
CA GLN A 266 -18.85 7.08 -13.16
C GLN A 266 -19.95 8.09 -12.77
N LEU A 267 -19.87 9.31 -13.29
CA LEU A 267 -20.90 10.34 -13.08
C LEU A 267 -22.18 10.01 -13.85
N GLU A 268 -22.05 9.51 -15.08
CA GLU A 268 -23.18 9.06 -15.89
C GLU A 268 -23.92 7.89 -15.22
N GLU A 269 -23.18 6.94 -14.63
CA GLU A 269 -23.76 5.80 -13.91
C GLU A 269 -24.49 6.25 -12.62
N ILE A 270 -23.92 7.21 -11.89
CA ILE A 270 -24.54 7.81 -10.71
C ILE A 270 -25.81 8.60 -11.10
N GLU A 271 -25.78 9.36 -12.19
CA GLU A 271 -26.95 10.08 -12.71
C GLU A 271 -28.07 9.13 -13.15
N ALA A 272 -27.74 8.01 -13.79
CA ALA A 272 -28.70 6.99 -14.19
C ALA A 272 -29.41 6.37 -12.97
N ILE A 273 -28.65 6.03 -11.92
CA ILE A 273 -29.18 5.49 -10.66
C ILE A 273 -30.10 6.51 -9.95
N LEU A 274 -29.72 7.80 -9.95
CA LEU A 274 -30.52 8.85 -9.33
C LEU A 274 -31.81 9.14 -10.11
N LYS A 275 -31.79 9.06 -11.45
CA LYS A 275 -32.99 9.16 -12.29
C LYS A 275 -33.96 8.00 -12.06
N GLN A 276 -33.46 6.76 -11.98
CA GLN A 276 -34.30 5.60 -11.67
C GLN A 276 -34.96 5.71 -10.29
N ARG A 277 -34.23 6.19 -9.27
CA ARG A 277 -34.77 6.40 -7.92
C ARG A 277 -35.81 7.52 -7.83
N LYS A 278 -35.73 8.53 -8.72
CA LYS A 278 -36.74 9.59 -8.82
C LYS A 278 -38.01 9.15 -9.55
N GLN A 279 -37.94 8.12 -10.40
CA GLN A 279 -39.10 7.54 -11.08
C GLN A 279 -39.84 6.49 -10.24
N GLN A 280 -39.22 6.02 -9.14
CA GLN A 280 -39.79 5.06 -8.19
C GLN A 280 -40.39 5.73 -6.92
N ARG A 281 -40.45 7.06 -6.90
CA ARG A 281 -41.17 7.86 -5.90
C ARG A 281 -42.32 8.59 -6.57
#